data_AF-A0A6A3BC23-F1
#
_entry.id   AF-A0A6A3BC23-F1
#
_cell.length_a   1.000
_cell.length_b   1.000
_cell.length_c   1.000
_cell.angle_alpha   90.00
_cell.angle_beta   90.00
_cell.angle_gamma   90.00
#
_symmetry.space_group_name_H-M   'P 1'
#
loop_
_entity.id
_entity.type
_entity.pdbx_description
1 polymer ?
#
loop_
_entity_poly.entity_id
_entity_poly.type
_entity_poly.pdbx_seq_one_letter_code
_entity_poly.pdbx_strand_id
1 'polypeptide(L)'
;MEGKRTNQYIASNYRWRTILTIHLSHELESKAWTILAGMTAPQAAGVIHSDFEKGFIRAEMVSYDDFVAAGSLAAAREKRLVKIT
;
A
#
# COMPACT_ATOMS: atom_id res chain seq x y z
N MET A 1 -0.61 -31.74 -12.60
CA MET A 1 -0.23 -31.33 -11.24
C MET A 1 1.00 -30.44 -11.35
N GLU A 2 0.86 -29.20 -11.83
CA GLU A 2 1.98 -28.29 -12.04
C GLU A 2 1.40 -26.87 -11.89
N GLY A 3 1.85 -26.09 -10.90
CA GLY A 3 1.28 -24.75 -10.68
C GLY A 3 1.32 -24.21 -9.25
N LYS A 4 1.98 -24.87 -8.30
CA LYS A 4 2.08 -24.41 -6.89
C LYS A 4 3.49 -24.03 -6.42
N ARG A 5 4.46 -23.76 -7.30
CA ARG A 5 5.85 -23.42 -6.88
C ARG A 5 6.29 -21.97 -7.11
N THR A 6 5.57 -21.16 -7.89
CA THR A 6 6.07 -19.82 -8.28
C THR A 6 5.86 -18.74 -7.21
N ASN A 7 4.89 -18.91 -6.30
CA ASN A 7 4.57 -17.90 -5.27
C ASN A 7 5.51 -17.89 -4.05
N GLN A 8 6.30 -18.94 -3.82
CA GLN A 8 7.19 -19.00 -2.65
C GLN A 8 8.46 -18.15 -2.78
N TYR A 9 8.91 -17.87 -4.01
CA TYR A 9 10.13 -17.11 -4.24
C TYR A 9 9.96 -15.60 -4.15
N ILE A 10 8.73 -15.09 -4.32
CA ILE A 10 8.47 -13.66 -4.26
C ILE A 10 8.63 -13.18 -2.81
N ALA A 11 8.13 -13.89 -1.81
CA ALA A 11 8.14 -13.41 -0.42
C ALA A 11 9.53 -13.25 0.24
N SER A 12 10.56 -13.99 -0.20
CA SER A 12 11.84 -14.06 0.52
C SER A 12 12.76 -12.85 0.30
N ASN A 13 12.53 -12.04 -0.73
CA ASN A 13 13.35 -10.87 -1.08
C ASN A 13 12.71 -9.50 -0.73
N TYR A 14 11.51 -9.46 -0.12
CA TYR A 14 10.86 -8.20 0.29
C TYR A 14 11.00 -7.91 1.78
N ARG A 15 11.82 -8.68 2.50
CA ARG A 15 11.97 -8.58 3.95
C ARG A 15 12.54 -7.22 4.42
N TRP A 16 13.03 -6.39 3.49
CA TRP A 16 13.60 -5.06 3.74
C TRP A 16 12.99 -3.95 2.86
N ARG A 17 12.00 -4.27 2.01
CA ARG A 17 11.28 -3.27 1.20
C ARG A 17 9.84 -3.22 1.69
N THR A 18 9.47 -2.12 2.35
CA THR A 18 8.07 -1.83 2.68
C THR A 18 7.27 -1.82 1.37
N ILE A 19 6.37 -2.78 1.17
CA ILE A 19 5.40 -2.73 0.08
C ILE A 19 4.25 -1.87 0.59
N LEU A 20 4.10 -0.66 0.05
CA LEU A 20 2.92 0.16 0.28
C LEU A 20 1.96 -0.07 -0.89
N THR A 21 0.88 -0.79 -0.64
CA THR A 21 -0.21 -0.96 -1.62
C THR A 21 -1.12 0.26 -1.54
N ILE A 22 -0.89 1.22 -2.43
CA ILE A 22 -1.72 2.42 -2.53
C ILE A 22 -2.96 2.07 -3.37
N HIS A 23 -4.14 2.18 -2.76
CA HIS A 23 -5.41 1.98 -3.43
C HIS A 23 -5.88 3.31 -4.02
N LEU A 24 -5.88 3.41 -5.35
CA LEU A 24 -6.57 4.49 -6.06
C LEU A 24 -8.00 4.00 -6.27
N SER A 25 -8.97 4.68 -5.65
CA SER A 25 -10.38 4.29 -5.73
C SER A 25 -10.97 4.72 -7.08
N HIS A 26 -10.51 4.09 -8.16
CA HIS A 26 -11.34 3.80 -9.32
C HIS A 26 -11.72 2.32 -9.20
N GLU A 27 -13.01 2.04 -9.09
CA GLU A 27 -13.63 0.95 -8.31
C GLU A 27 -13.24 -0.52 -8.63
N LEU A 28 -12.24 -0.78 -9.48
CA LEU A 28 -11.91 -2.13 -9.95
C LEU A 28 -10.42 -2.52 -9.96
N GLU A 29 -9.48 -1.65 -9.59
CA GLU A 29 -8.05 -2.00 -9.71
C GLU A 29 -7.28 -1.86 -8.38
N SER A 30 -6.66 -2.96 -7.95
CA SER A 30 -5.65 -2.96 -6.88
C SER A 30 -4.27 -3.16 -7.50
N LYS A 31 -3.33 -2.26 -7.18
CA LYS A 31 -1.95 -2.32 -7.67
C LYS A 31 -0.96 -2.17 -6.51
N ALA A 32 0.02 -3.06 -6.47
CA ALA A 32 1.15 -2.96 -5.55
C ALA A 32 2.28 -2.15 -6.22
N TRP A 33 2.82 -1.18 -5.49
CA TRP A 33 3.97 -0.38 -5.93
C TRP A 33 5.15 -0.68 -5.00
N THR A 34 6.33 -0.86 -5.59
CA THR A 34 7.54 -1.11 -4.79
C THR A 34 8.15 0.23 -4.40
N ILE A 35 8.23 0.50 -3.10
CA ILE A 35 8.90 1.67 -2.54
C ILE A 35 10.11 1.25 -1.71
N LEU A 36 10.99 2.20 -1.41
CA LEU A 36 12.11 2.01 -0.48
C LEU A 36 11.65 2.25 0.96
N ALA A 37 12.23 1.51 1.90
CA ALA A 37 11.98 1.73 3.32
C ALA A 37 12.46 3.14 3.72
N GLY A 38 11.66 3.84 4.53
CA GLY A 38 11.95 5.20 4.99
C GLY A 38 11.51 6.32 4.04
N MET A 39 10.89 6.00 2.90
CA MET A 39 10.28 7.02 2.03
C MET A 39 9.16 7.76 2.76
N THR A 40 9.07 9.07 2.51
CA THR A 40 7.94 9.89 2.96
C THR A 40 6.70 9.63 2.10
N ALA A 41 5.51 10.01 2.58
CA ALA A 41 4.27 9.84 1.82
C ALA A 41 4.28 10.56 0.45
N PRO A 42 4.79 11.81 0.32
CA PRO A 42 4.95 12.45 -1.00
C PRO A 42 5.87 11.66 -1.95
N GLN A 43 7.01 11.16 -1.45
CA GLN A 43 7.95 10.38 -2.27
C GLN A 43 7.31 9.06 -2.73
N ALA A 44 6.56 8.39 -1.85
CA ALA A 44 5.83 7.17 -2.21
C ALA A 44 4.74 7.45 -3.24
N ALA A 45 4.07 8.61 -3.16
CA ALA A 45 3.11 9.05 -4.16
C ALA A 45 3.79 9.35 -5.52
N GLY A 46 5.02 9.87 -5.50
CA GLY A 46 5.86 10.08 -6.69
C GLY A 46 6.12 8.82 -7.51
N VAL A 47 6.21 7.65 -6.87
CA VAL A 47 6.37 6.33 -7.55
C VAL A 47 5.14 5.96 -8.37
N ILE A 48 3.95 6.44 -7.97
CA ILE A 48 2.72 6.28 -8.76
C ILE A 48 2.72 7.28 -9.91
N HIS A 49 2.99 8.55 -9.62
CA HIS A 49 3.05 9.64 -10.60
C HIS A 49 3.83 10.84 -10.04
N SER A 50 4.72 11.43 -10.84
CA SER A 50 5.56 12.55 -10.41
C SER A 50 4.78 13.80 -9.95
N ASP A 51 3.56 13.99 -10.48
CA ASP A 51 2.71 15.11 -10.07
C ASP A 51 2.14 14.94 -8.66
N PHE A 52 1.98 13.71 -8.17
CA PHE A 52 1.52 13.49 -6.80
C PHE A 52 2.57 13.81 -5.75
N GLU A 53 3.86 13.73 -6.08
CA GLU A 53 4.92 14.17 -5.19
C GLU A 53 4.94 15.70 -5.08
N LYS A 54 4.81 16.41 -6.21
CA LYS A 54 4.81 17.88 -6.25
C LYS A 54 3.52 18.49 -5.70
N GLY A 55 2.38 17.87 -6.00
CA GLY A 55 1.05 18.30 -5.60
C GLY A 55 0.50 17.53 -4.40
N PHE A 56 1.37 16.97 -3.56
CA PHE A 56 0.93 16.20 -2.41
C PHE A 56 0.08 17.06 -1.46
N ILE A 57 -1.14 16.60 -1.17
CA ILE A 57 -2.06 17.27 -0.25
C ILE A 57 -2.17 16.50 1.06
N ARG A 58 -2.49 15.20 0.95
CA ARG A 58 -2.60 14.28 2.09
C ARG A 58 -2.51 12.83 1.62
N ALA A 59 -2.13 11.95 2.52
CA ALA A 59 -2.29 10.51 2.35
C ALA A 59 -3.09 9.91 3.50
N GLU A 60 -3.94 8.95 3.16
CA GLU A 60 -4.63 8.09 4.13
C GLU A 60 -4.01 6.71 4.08
N MET A 61 -3.58 6.21 5.23
CA MET A 61 -2.82 4.97 5.34
C MET A 61 -3.41 4.12 6.45
N VAL A 62 -3.42 2.81 6.24
CA VAL A 62 -3.79 1.82 7.25
C VAL A 62 -2.75 0.70 7.19
N SER A 63 -2.40 0.14 8.34
CA SER A 63 -1.50 -1.02 8.36
C SER A 63 -2.18 -2.20 7.65
N TYR A 64 -1.40 -3.07 7.00
CA TYR A 64 -1.98 -4.21 6.29
C TYR A 64 -2.76 -5.13 7.23
N ASP A 65 -2.21 -5.44 8.41
CA ASP A 65 -2.84 -6.32 9.39
C ASP A 65 -4.14 -5.72 9.92
N ASP A 66 -4.17 -4.41 10.20
CA ASP A 66 -5.38 -3.71 10.64
C ASP A 66 -6.43 -3.64 9.54
N PHE A 67 -6.02 -3.44 8.29
CA PHE A 67 -6.92 -3.42 7.15
C PHE A 67 -7.60 -4.79 6.94
N VAL A 68 -6.81 -5.86 7.00
CA VAL A 68 -7.32 -7.24 6.88
C VAL A 68 -8.26 -7.56 8.05
N ALA A 69 -7.88 -7.20 9.28
CA ALA A 69 -8.72 -7.42 10.46
C ALA A 69 -10.01 -6.56 10.46
N ALA A 70 -9.97 -5.37 9.87
CA ALA A 70 -11.14 -4.52 9.71
C ALA A 70 -12.06 -4.95 8.56
N GLY A 71 -11.52 -5.65 7.55
CA GLY A 71 -12.25 -6.15 6.39
C GLY A 71 -12.57 -5.08 5.33
N SER A 72 -12.46 -3.79 5.66
CA SER A 72 -12.60 -2.69 4.70
C SER A 72 -11.96 -1.40 5.23
N LEU A 73 -11.67 -0.46 4.32
CA LEU A 73 -11.15 0.86 4.70
C LEU A 73 -12.19 1.66 5.51
N ALA A 74 -13.48 1.52 5.19
CA ALA A 74 -14.57 2.16 5.93
C ALA A 74 -14.61 1.69 7.39
N ALA A 75 -14.57 0.38 7.62
CA ALA A 75 -14.51 -0.19 8.97
C ALA A 75 -13.23 0.21 9.72
N ALA A 76 -12.09 0.30 9.01
CA ALA A 76 -10.83 0.77 9.60
C ALA A 76 -10.91 2.25 10.02
N ARG A 77 -11.61 3.10 9.24
CA ARG A 77 -11.86 4.51 9.59
C ARG A 77 -12.73 4.64 10.83
N GLU A 78 -13.81 3.87 10.93
CA GLU A 78 -14.69 3.85 12.11
C GLU A 78 -13.93 3.44 13.37
N LYS A 79 -13.02 2.47 13.24
CA LYS A 79 -12.13 2.01 14.33
C LYS A 79 -10.95 2.97 14.61
N ARG A 80 -10.82 4.08 13.88
CA ARG A 80 -9.71 5.05 13.97
C ARG A 80 -8.33 4.45 13.72
N LEU A 81 -8.26 3.43 12.87
CA LEU A 81 -7.01 2.75 12.47
C LEU A 81 -6.33 3.44 11.27
N VAL A 82 -7.03 4.37 10.60
CA VAL A 82 -6.49 5.13 9.47
C VAL A 82 -5.66 6.30 9.98
N LYS A 83 -4.40 6.35 9.56
CA LYS A 83 -3.49 7.47 9.76
C LYS A 83 -3.59 8.43 8.59
N ILE A 84 -3.71 9.72 8.89
CA ILE A 84 -3.71 10.81 7.92
C ILE A 84 -2.37 11.54 8.06
N THR A 85 -1.68 11.77 6.95
CA THR A 85 -0.41 12.53 6.89
C THR A 85 -0.37 13.49 5.71
#